data_AF-A0A1V6ECZ0-F1
#
_entry.id   AF-A0A1V6ECZ0-F1
#
_cell.length_a   1.000
_cell.length_b   1.000
_cell.length_c   1.000
_cell.angle_alpha   90.00
_cell.angle_beta   90.00
_cell.angle_gamma   90.00
#
_symmetry.space_group_name_H-M   'P 1'
#
loop_
_entity.id
_entity.type
_entity.pdbx_description
1 polymer ?
#
loop_
_entity_poly.entity_id
_entity_poly.type
_entity_poly.pdbx_seq_one_letter_code
_entity_poly.pdbx_strand_id
1 'polypeptide(L)'
;MTAKVHYLKALCYVEWTSIIGYHFELLVYLSCSTAKRIEMMDLPIHVDREQLAAFCRKHHLTKLALFGSVLTDRFGPDSDVDVLFEYDPEHVPSLFDVVGMEEELSKILGRKADMRTPRDLSRYFRDEVMRTAQVQYAA
;
A
#
# COMPACT_ATOMS: atom_id res chain seq x y z
N MET A 1 10.98 -34.03 29.78
CA MET A 1 10.91 -33.71 28.34
C MET A 1 12.07 -32.77 28.01
N THR A 2 12.97 -33.33 27.22
CA THR A 2 14.21 -32.82 26.59
C THR A 2 14.05 -31.44 25.92
N ALA A 3 15.06 -30.59 25.77
CA ALA A 3 16.49 -30.63 26.09
C ALA A 3 17.06 -29.20 26.05
N LYS A 4 18.12 -28.97 26.83
CA LYS A 4 19.04 -27.83 26.79
C LYS A 4 19.68 -27.68 25.40
N VAL A 5 19.95 -26.44 24.98
CA VAL A 5 21.08 -26.15 24.08
C VAL A 5 21.91 -25.03 24.69
N HIS A 6 23.06 -25.46 25.22
CA HIS A 6 24.22 -24.65 25.59
C HIS A 6 25.02 -24.27 24.32
N TYR A 7 26.08 -23.49 24.54
CA TYR A 7 27.26 -23.24 23.69
C TYR A 7 27.15 -22.07 22.70
N LEU A 8 28.18 -21.28 22.42
CA LEU A 8 29.36 -20.79 23.14
C LEU A 8 30.00 -19.76 22.20
N LYS A 9 30.73 -18.80 22.76
CA LYS A 9 31.67 -17.88 22.11
C LYS A 9 32.39 -18.45 20.88
N ALA A 10 32.53 -17.62 19.84
CA ALA A 10 33.69 -17.61 18.96
C ALA A 10 34.04 -16.15 18.58
N LEU A 11 35.13 -15.67 19.16
CA LEU A 11 35.93 -14.52 18.72
C LEU A 11 36.97 -15.02 17.71
N CYS A 12 37.66 -14.08 17.06
CA CYS A 12 38.96 -14.22 16.36
C CYS A 12 38.93 -14.83 14.94
N TYR A 13 39.75 -14.42 13.97
CA TYR A 13 40.75 -13.34 13.75
C TYR A 13 41.29 -13.57 12.31
N VAL A 14 41.61 -12.50 11.55
CA VAL A 14 42.63 -12.35 10.46
C VAL A 14 42.65 -13.36 9.27
N GLU A 15 43.14 -13.07 8.05
CA GLU A 15 44.38 -12.42 7.60
C GLU A 15 44.27 -11.79 6.20
N TRP A 16 45.16 -10.81 5.99
CA TRP A 16 45.55 -10.25 4.71
C TRP A 16 46.32 -11.25 3.83
N THR A 17 46.00 -11.35 2.54
CA THR A 17 47.01 -11.59 1.49
C THR A 17 46.66 -10.85 0.21
N SER A 18 47.57 -9.98 -0.20
CA SER A 18 47.70 -9.29 -1.49
C SER A 18 47.55 -10.19 -2.73
N ILE A 19 47.12 -9.60 -3.86
CA ILE A 19 47.71 -9.67 -5.23
C ILE A 19 46.63 -9.52 -6.34
N ILE A 20 46.68 -8.36 -7.01
CA ILE A 20 46.60 -8.08 -8.47
C ILE A 20 45.51 -8.75 -9.34
N GLY A 21 44.69 -7.92 -9.99
CA GLY A 21 44.49 -8.00 -11.45
C GLY A 21 43.16 -8.55 -12.00
N TYR A 22 42.51 -7.71 -12.82
CA TYR A 22 41.61 -8.04 -13.95
C TYR A 22 40.10 -8.28 -13.69
N HIS A 23 39.32 -7.32 -14.20
CA HIS A 23 38.04 -7.43 -14.92
C HIS A 23 36.92 -8.29 -14.30
N PHE A 24 35.85 -7.66 -13.80
CA PHE A 24 34.53 -8.29 -13.75
C PHE A 24 33.40 -7.25 -13.85
N GLU A 25 32.62 -7.35 -14.93
CA GLU A 25 31.25 -6.84 -15.00
C GLU A 25 30.35 -7.55 -13.97
N LEU A 26 29.21 -6.93 -13.69
CA LEU A 26 28.01 -7.45 -13.02
C LEU A 26 27.94 -7.42 -11.47
N LEU A 27 26.86 -6.75 -11.03
CA LEU A 27 26.08 -6.98 -9.81
C LEU A 27 26.72 -6.63 -8.46
N VAL A 28 26.43 -5.41 -8.00
CA VAL A 28 26.12 -5.19 -6.58
C VAL A 28 24.65 -4.77 -6.49
N TYR A 29 23.79 -5.75 -6.74
CA TYR A 29 22.48 -5.84 -6.07
C TYR A 29 22.76 -6.19 -4.60
N LEU A 30 21.97 -5.60 -3.69
CA LEU A 30 21.98 -5.81 -2.24
C LEU A 30 23.19 -5.25 -1.47
N SER A 31 22.97 -4.14 -0.76
CA SER A 31 22.73 -4.22 0.69
C SER A 31 22.38 -2.84 1.27
N CYS A 32 21.11 -2.64 1.60
CA CYS A 32 20.74 -1.86 2.78
C CYS A 32 19.39 -2.38 3.29
N SER A 33 19.46 -3.49 4.03
CA SER A 33 18.34 -4.04 4.78
C SER A 33 18.30 -3.41 6.17
N THR A 34 17.46 -2.39 6.36
CA THR A 34 16.83 -2.05 7.65
C THR A 34 15.52 -1.28 7.43
N ALA A 35 14.49 -1.92 6.89
CA ALA A 35 13.08 -1.48 7.01
C ALA A 35 12.09 -2.58 6.59
N LYS A 36 12.23 -3.80 7.11
CA LYS A 36 11.24 -4.85 6.85
C LYS A 36 10.10 -4.76 7.86
N ARG A 37 9.09 -3.89 7.63
CA ARG A 37 7.71 -4.09 8.15
C ARG A 37 6.63 -3.11 7.68
N ILE A 38 6.41 -2.98 6.37
CA ILE A 38 5.04 -2.86 5.87
C ILE A 38 4.96 -3.86 4.73
N GLU A 39 4.07 -4.84 4.84
CA GLU A 39 3.70 -5.69 3.71
C GLU A 39 3.03 -4.79 2.67
N MET A 40 3.85 -4.14 1.83
CA MET A 40 3.36 -3.54 0.61
C MET A 40 3.09 -4.70 -0.33
N MET A 41 1.84 -5.21 -0.32
CA MET A 41 1.29 -5.75 -1.55
C MET A 41 1.58 -4.70 -2.63
N ASP A 42 2.36 -5.10 -3.62
CA ASP A 42 2.65 -4.24 -4.76
C ASP A 42 1.31 -4.00 -5.45
N LEU A 43 0.82 -2.76 -5.37
CA LEU A 43 -0.44 -2.42 -6.03
C LEU A 43 -0.17 -2.44 -7.54
N PRO A 44 -1.10 -2.94 -8.36
CA PRO A 44 -1.00 -2.85 -9.82
C PRO A 44 -1.23 -1.41 -10.32
N ILE A 45 -1.14 -0.42 -9.43
CA ILE A 45 -1.19 1.02 -9.70
C ILE A 45 -0.11 1.77 -8.97
N HIS A 46 0.36 2.80 -9.67
CA HIS A 46 1.06 3.89 -9.03
C HIS A 46 0.07 4.76 -8.25
N VAL A 47 0.35 4.96 -6.96
CA VAL A 47 -0.41 5.86 -6.08
C VAL A 47 0.56 6.89 -5.52
N ASP A 48 0.45 8.13 -5.98
CA ASP A 48 1.17 9.25 -5.39
C ASP A 48 0.55 9.59 -4.02
N ARG A 49 1.25 9.22 -2.95
CA ARG A 49 0.77 9.40 -1.57
C ARG A 49 0.61 10.87 -1.19
N GLU A 50 1.43 11.77 -1.72
CA GLU A 50 1.34 13.20 -1.38
C GLU A 50 0.13 13.83 -2.03
N GLN A 51 -0.08 13.55 -3.33
CA GLN A 51 -1.28 14.00 -4.04
C GLN A 51 -2.56 13.41 -3.44
N LEU A 52 -2.54 12.11 -3.11
CA LEU A 52 -3.68 11.45 -2.47
C LEU A 52 -3.98 12.06 -1.09
N ALA A 53 -2.96 12.33 -0.29
CA ALA A 53 -3.16 12.95 1.02
C ALA A 53 -3.67 14.40 0.91
N ALA A 54 -3.22 15.16 -0.09
CA ALA A 54 -3.75 16.49 -0.38
C ALA A 54 -5.23 16.45 -0.79
N PHE A 55 -5.59 15.50 -1.66
CA PHE A 55 -6.97 15.22 -2.03
C PHE A 55 -7.84 14.88 -0.81
N CYS A 56 -7.37 13.97 0.05
CA CYS A 56 -8.13 13.57 1.24
C CYS A 56 -8.38 14.74 2.20
N ARG A 57 -7.35 15.57 2.43
CA ARG A 57 -7.49 16.76 3.29
C ARG A 57 -8.44 17.81 2.68
N LYS A 58 -8.36 18.04 1.37
CA LYS A 58 -9.23 18.99 0.66
C LYS A 58 -10.71 18.63 0.78
N HIS A 59 -11.02 17.34 0.76
CA HIS A 59 -12.39 16.82 0.80
C HIS A 59 -12.83 16.33 2.18
N HIS A 60 -12.10 16.67 3.24
CA HIS A 60 -12.43 16.29 4.63
C HIS A 60 -12.63 14.77 4.83
N LEU A 61 -11.83 13.97 4.10
CA LEU A 61 -11.83 12.52 4.24
C LEU A 61 -10.99 12.13 5.45
N THR A 62 -11.58 11.32 6.33
CA THR A 62 -10.89 10.76 7.51
C THR A 62 -10.13 9.48 7.15
N LYS A 63 -10.59 8.77 6.12
CA LYS A 63 -9.97 7.52 5.67
C LYS A 63 -10.22 7.28 4.19
N LEU A 64 -9.22 6.74 3.51
CA LEU A 64 -9.32 6.23 2.14
C LEU A 64 -8.61 4.88 2.06
N ALA A 65 -9.32 3.87 1.56
CA ALA A 65 -8.80 2.51 1.41
C ALA A 65 -9.17 1.93 0.04
N LEU A 66 -8.27 1.17 -0.55
CA LEU A 66 -8.52 0.43 -1.78
C LEU A 66 -9.10 -0.94 -1.46
N PHE A 67 -10.02 -1.43 -2.26
CA PHE A 67 -10.60 -2.76 -2.09
C PHE A 67 -10.93 -3.42 -3.43
N GLY A 68 -11.49 -4.62 -3.38
CA GLY A 68 -12.01 -5.28 -4.57
C GLY A 68 -10.90 -5.76 -5.50
N SER A 69 -11.11 -5.58 -6.81
CA SER A 69 -10.29 -6.23 -7.83
C SER A 69 -8.83 -5.79 -7.77
N VAL A 70 -8.54 -4.53 -7.39
CA VAL A 70 -7.19 -3.94 -7.31
C VAL A 70 -6.24 -4.66 -6.37
N LEU A 71 -6.76 -5.44 -5.42
CA LEU A 71 -5.98 -6.24 -4.47
C LEU A 71 -5.85 -7.71 -4.88
N THR A 72 -6.30 -8.07 -6.09
CA THR A 72 -6.39 -9.46 -6.56
C THR A 72 -5.85 -9.60 -7.98
N ASP A 73 -5.52 -10.83 -8.37
CA ASP A 73 -5.05 -11.14 -9.73
C ASP A 73 -6.12 -10.94 -10.83
N ARG A 74 -7.36 -10.61 -10.44
CA ARG A 74 -8.44 -10.24 -11.37
C ARG A 74 -8.35 -8.80 -11.86
N PHE A 75 -7.40 -8.02 -11.32
CA PHE A 75 -7.18 -6.64 -11.74
C PHE A 75 -6.66 -6.59 -13.19
N GLY A 76 -7.48 -6.09 -14.10
CA GLY A 76 -7.17 -5.99 -15.53
C GLY A 76 -6.90 -4.55 -16.00
N PRO A 77 -6.49 -4.38 -17.26
CA PRO A 77 -6.23 -3.06 -17.84
C PRO A 77 -7.46 -2.15 -17.88
N ASP A 78 -8.66 -2.72 -18.00
CA ASP A 78 -9.94 -2.00 -18.07
C ASP A 78 -10.68 -1.97 -16.71
N SER A 79 -10.04 -2.43 -15.63
CA SER A 79 -10.66 -2.50 -14.31
C SER A 79 -10.65 -1.14 -13.61
N ASP A 80 -11.81 -0.75 -13.08
CA ASP A 80 -11.96 0.40 -12.20
C ASP A 80 -11.22 0.17 -10.87
N VAL A 81 -10.88 1.27 -10.18
CA VAL A 81 -10.30 1.22 -8.83
C VAL A 81 -11.41 1.43 -7.81
N ASP A 82 -11.77 0.36 -7.10
CA ASP A 82 -12.76 0.44 -6.03
C ASP A 82 -12.12 1.08 -4.78
N VAL A 83 -12.71 2.18 -4.34
CA VAL A 83 -12.20 3.00 -3.22
C VAL A 83 -13.27 3.12 -2.14
N LEU A 84 -12.92 2.69 -0.94
CA LEU A 84 -13.68 2.98 0.26
C LEU A 84 -13.22 4.32 0.85
N PHE A 85 -14.16 5.19 1.15
CA PHE A 85 -13.88 6.44 1.86
C PHE A 85 -14.77 6.62 3.09
N GLU A 86 -14.19 7.25 4.10
CA GLU A 86 -14.88 7.77 5.27
C GLU A 86 -14.62 9.28 5.33
N TYR A 87 -15.62 10.04 5.74
CA TYR A 87 -15.58 11.50 5.81
C TYR A 87 -15.87 11.98 7.22
N ASP A 88 -15.44 13.20 7.52
CA ASP A 88 -15.78 13.89 8.75
C ASP A 88 -17.31 14.10 8.83
N PRO A 89 -17.99 13.65 9.89
CA PRO A 89 -19.44 13.86 10.06
C PRO A 89 -19.85 15.34 10.10
N GLU A 90 -18.93 16.28 10.37
CA GLU A 90 -19.18 17.72 10.26
C GLU A 90 -19.15 18.22 8.80
N HIS A 91 -18.56 17.45 7.89
CA HIS A 91 -18.35 17.77 6.48
C HIS A 91 -18.89 16.65 5.57
N VAL A 92 -20.21 16.46 5.60
CA VAL A 92 -20.88 15.42 4.80
C VAL A 92 -20.89 15.83 3.31
N PRO A 93 -20.27 15.04 2.41
CA PRO A 93 -20.27 15.36 0.98
C PRO A 93 -21.67 15.18 0.38
N SER A 94 -22.07 16.10 -0.49
CA SER A 94 -23.27 15.94 -1.31
C SER A 94 -23.01 14.95 -2.47
N LEU A 95 -24.08 14.52 -3.15
CA LEU A 95 -23.95 13.63 -4.31
C LEU A 95 -23.07 14.25 -5.42
N PHE A 96 -23.19 15.57 -5.64
CA PHE A 96 -22.36 16.27 -6.63
C PHE A 96 -20.90 16.33 -6.21
N ASP A 97 -20.62 16.46 -4.90
CA ASP A 97 -19.26 16.41 -4.39
C ASP A 97 -18.64 15.03 -4.61
N VAL A 98 -19.40 13.95 -4.37
CA VAL A 98 -18.93 12.58 -4.62
C VAL A 98 -18.57 12.37 -6.09
N VAL A 99 -19.41 12.82 -7.02
CA VAL A 99 -19.10 12.74 -8.46
C VAL A 99 -17.84 13.54 -8.80
N GLY A 100 -17.68 14.74 -8.25
CA GLY A 100 -16.47 15.55 -8.45
C GLY A 100 -15.22 14.92 -7.84
N MET A 101 -15.34 14.30 -6.67
CA MET A 101 -14.28 13.54 -6.01
C MET A 101 -13.85 12.34 -6.85
N GLU A 102 -14.80 11.58 -7.41
CA GLU A 102 -14.52 10.44 -8.30
C GLU A 102 -13.73 10.88 -9.53
N GLU A 103 -14.14 11.97 -10.19
CA GLU A 103 -13.42 12.51 -11.35
C GLU A 103 -12.01 12.99 -10.99
N GLU A 104 -11.85 13.69 -9.86
CA GLU A 104 -10.55 14.18 -9.40
C GLU A 104 -9.63 13.02 -9.01
N LEU A 105 -10.14 12.05 -8.25
CA LEU A 105 -9.38 10.86 -7.85
C LEU A 105 -9.00 10.01 -9.05
N SER A 106 -9.89 9.91 -10.05
CA SER A 106 -9.60 9.17 -11.29
C SER A 106 -8.41 9.77 -12.05
N LYS A 107 -8.27 11.09 -12.04
CA LYS A 107 -7.12 11.79 -12.64
C LYS A 107 -5.83 11.51 -11.87
N ILE A 108 -5.90 11.49 -10.53
CA ILE A 108 -4.74 11.18 -9.67
C ILE A 108 -4.27 9.74 -9.87
N LEU A 109 -5.20 8.78 -9.96
CA LEU A 109 -4.89 7.36 -10.13
C LEU A 109 -4.60 6.98 -11.59
N GLY A 110 -4.89 7.86 -12.55
CA GLY A 110 -4.79 7.57 -13.98
C GLY A 110 -5.78 6.50 -14.47
N ARG A 111 -6.78 6.16 -13.65
CA ARG A 111 -7.83 5.17 -13.91
C ARG A 111 -9.12 5.59 -13.26
N LYS A 112 -10.24 5.14 -13.80
CA LYS A 112 -11.56 5.40 -13.21
C LYS A 112 -11.61 4.85 -11.78
N ALA A 113 -11.99 5.71 -10.84
CA ALA A 113 -12.22 5.39 -9.45
C ALA A 113 -13.73 5.25 -9.19
N ASP A 114 -14.14 4.20 -8.48
CA ASP A 114 -15.50 4.04 -7.95
C ASP A 114 -15.44 4.27 -6.43
N MET A 115 -16.00 5.38 -5.96
CA MET A 115 -15.93 5.78 -4.56
C MET A 115 -17.19 5.35 -3.79
N ARG A 116 -17.00 4.54 -2.76
CA ARG A 116 -18.09 4.02 -1.91
C ARG A 116 -17.85 4.33 -0.46
N THR A 117 -18.94 4.58 0.27
CA THR A 117 -18.90 4.55 1.72
C THR A 117 -19.08 3.12 2.20
N PRO A 118 -18.61 2.75 3.42
CA PRO A 118 -18.89 1.43 3.99
C PRO A 118 -20.40 1.12 4.07
N ARG A 119 -21.25 2.14 4.11
CA ARG A 119 -22.71 2.00 4.19
C ARG A 119 -23.33 1.58 2.86
N ASP A 120 -22.70 1.93 1.74
CA ASP A 120 -23.15 1.57 0.38
C ASP A 120 -22.89 0.09 0.07
N LEU A 121 -21.97 -0.54 0.81
CA LEU A 121 -21.70 -1.97 0.68
C LEU A 121 -22.83 -2.80 1.31
N SER A 122 -23.22 -3.86 0.59
CA SER A 122 -24.10 -4.91 1.12
C SER A 122 -23.51 -5.49 2.41
N ARG A 123 -24.38 -5.73 3.39
CA ARG A 123 -24.04 -6.29 4.71
C ARG A 123 -23.18 -7.56 4.62
N TYR A 124 -23.36 -8.36 3.58
CA TYR A 124 -22.67 -9.63 3.40
C TYR A 124 -21.21 -9.47 2.97
N PHE A 125 -20.90 -8.40 2.23
CA PHE A 125 -19.56 -8.12 1.72
C PHE A 125 -18.82 -7.10 2.56
N ARG A 126 -19.54 -6.28 3.34
CA ARG A 126 -18.96 -5.20 4.16
C ARG A 126 -17.84 -5.70 5.05
N ASP A 127 -18.09 -6.73 5.86
CA ASP A 127 -17.10 -7.20 6.84
C ASP A 127 -15.86 -7.78 6.17
N GLU A 128 -16.05 -8.49 5.06
CA GLU A 128 -14.94 -9.01 4.26
C GLU A 128 -14.11 -7.87 3.64
N VAL A 129 -14.79 -6.92 3.00
CA VAL A 129 -14.15 -5.76 2.37
C VAL A 129 -13.41 -4.93 3.41
N MET A 130 -14.01 -4.65 4.56
CA MET A 130 -13.36 -3.86 5.62
C MET A 130 -12.11 -4.56 6.18
N ARG A 131 -12.06 -5.90 6.15
CA ARG A 131 -10.90 -6.69 6.60
C ARG A 131 -9.79 -6.75 5.56
N THR A 132 -10.14 -6.78 4.27
CA THR A 132 -9.16 -6.92 3.18
C THR A 132 -8.74 -5.58 2.57
N ALA A 133 -9.50 -4.50 2.82
CA ALA A 133 -9.22 -3.18 2.29
C ALA A 133 -7.85 -2.67 2.75
N GLN A 134 -7.09 -2.15 1.80
CA GLN A 134 -5.77 -1.61 2.04
C GLN A 134 -5.86 -0.10 2.21
N VAL A 135 -5.67 0.37 3.44
CA VAL A 135 -5.70 1.80 3.78
C VAL A 135 -4.54 2.52 3.10
N GLN A 136 -4.86 3.55 2.32
CA GLN A 136 -3.87 4.44 1.69
C GLN A 136 -3.73 5.76 2.44
N TYR A 137 -4.80 6.19 3.13
CA TYR A 137 -4.83 7.40 3.94
C TYR A 137 -5.69 7.21 5.18
N ALA A 138 -5.23 7.74 6.31
CA ALA A 138 -5.97 7.88 7.56
C ALA A 138 -5.51 9.14 8.29
N ALA A 139 -6.45 9.94 8.79
CA ALA A 139 -6.21 11.19 9.53
C ALA A 139 -6.56 11.07 11.01
#